data_AF-W1XX08-F1
#
_entry.id   AF-W1XX08-F1
#
_cell.length_a   1.000
_cell.length_b   1.000
_cell.length_c   1.000
_cell.angle_alpha   90.00
_cell.angle_beta   90.00
_cell.angle_gamma   90.00
#
_symmetry.space_group_name_H-M   'P 1'
#
loop_
_entity.id
_entity.type
_entity.pdbx_description
1 polymer ?
#
loop_
_entity_poly.entity_id
_entity_poly.type
_entity_poly.pdbx_seq_one_letter_code
_entity_poly.pdbx_strand_id
1 'polypeptide(L)'
;SLIASFGKDSNGNKVTDGSYVNSKEVKIELSVDKSEENILGYEIYRNGIPCGFITRDKDKSVTVYTDTLDSLNNRVIEYKAIAYDYNLNSTNEVELGTVKVRQDGGALAPA
;
A
#
# COMPACT_ATOMS: atom_id res chain seq x y z
N SER A 1 -16.95 2.64 -5.25
CA SER A 1 -15.62 3.13 -5.62
C SER A 1 -14.59 2.57 -4.65
N LEU A 2 -13.39 2.34 -5.15
CA LEU A 2 -12.24 2.00 -4.30
C LEU A 2 -11.96 3.17 -3.34
N ILE A 3 -11.66 2.84 -2.09
CA ILE A 3 -11.06 3.71 -1.09
C ILE A 3 -9.70 3.11 -0.75
N ALA A 4 -8.64 3.88 -0.95
CA ALA A 4 -7.27 3.46 -0.66
C ALA A 4 -6.56 4.53 0.17
N SER A 5 -5.81 4.11 1.18
CA SER A 5 -5.02 5.01 2.01
C SER A 5 -3.78 4.33 2.55
N PHE A 6 -2.78 5.12 2.96
CA PHE A 6 -1.65 4.56 3.69
C PHE A 6 -2.06 4.20 5.13
N GLY A 7 -1.58 3.04 5.59
CA GLY A 7 -1.70 2.62 6.97
C GLY A 7 -0.70 3.32 7.88
N LYS A 8 -0.42 2.71 9.04
CA LYS A 8 0.60 3.19 9.97
C LYS A 8 1.97 2.59 9.68
N ASP A 9 3.03 3.35 9.99
CA ASP A 9 4.41 2.84 9.98
C ASP A 9 4.65 1.84 11.14
N SER A 10 5.86 1.28 11.21
CA SER A 10 6.25 0.34 12.27
C SER A 10 6.22 0.93 13.68
N ASN A 11 6.26 2.26 13.81
CA ASN A 11 6.19 2.99 15.08
C ASN A 11 4.75 3.41 15.42
N GLY A 12 3.77 3.07 14.58
CA GLY A 12 2.38 3.44 14.76
C GLY A 12 2.02 4.86 14.29
N ASN A 13 2.93 5.57 13.62
CA ASN A 13 2.67 6.89 13.08
C ASN A 13 1.78 6.79 11.83
N LYS A 14 0.88 7.74 11.68
CA LYS A 14 0.05 7.84 10.47
C LYS A 14 0.93 8.22 9.27
N VAL A 15 0.87 7.42 8.21
CA VAL A 15 1.48 7.74 6.93
C VAL A 15 0.46 8.50 6.07
N THR A 16 0.94 9.53 5.38
CA THR A 16 0.16 10.37 4.44
C THR A 16 1.03 10.72 3.24
N ASP A 17 0.46 11.29 2.19
CA ASP A 17 1.24 11.72 1.02
C ASP A 17 2.43 12.62 1.42
N GLY A 18 3.60 12.28 0.88
CA GLY A 18 4.87 12.95 1.11
C GLY A 18 5.57 12.59 2.44
N SER A 19 4.98 11.69 3.23
CA SER A 19 5.54 11.26 4.53
C SER A 19 6.87 10.53 4.37
N TYR A 20 7.73 10.68 5.38
CA TYR A 20 8.94 9.89 5.51
C TYR A 20 8.63 8.60 6.26
N VAL A 21 9.12 7.49 5.71
CA VAL A 21 9.01 6.16 6.33
C VAL A 21 10.42 5.59 6.47
N ASN A 22 10.85 5.41 7.72
CA ASN A 22 12.06 4.67 8.07
C ASN A 22 11.70 3.22 8.39
N SER A 23 11.23 2.52 7.37
CA SER A 23 10.82 1.12 7.43
C SER A 23 11.11 0.46 6.08
N LYS A 24 11.23 -0.86 6.09
CA LYS A 24 11.25 -1.68 4.88
C LYS A 24 9.85 -2.00 4.35
N GLU A 25 8.80 -1.50 5.01
CA GLU A 25 7.43 -1.82 4.68
C GLU A 25 6.59 -0.55 4.56
N VAL A 26 5.72 -0.52 3.54
CA VAL A 26 4.63 0.44 3.43
C VAL A 26 3.32 -0.34 3.46
N LYS A 27 2.44 0.00 4.39
CA LYS A 27 1.11 -0.60 4.51
C LYS A 27 0.09 0.23 3.77
N ILE A 28 -0.77 -0.45 3.01
CA ILE A 28 -1.85 0.14 2.23
C ILE A 28 -3.15 -0.48 2.69
N GLU A 29 -4.08 0.37 3.11
CA GLU A 29 -5.42 0.00 3.58
C GLU A 29 -6.43 0.22 2.44
N LEU A 30 -7.18 -0.83 2.12
CA LEU A 30 -8.04 -0.94 0.94
C LEU A 30 -9.46 -1.35 1.35
N SER A 31 -10.45 -0.64 0.83
CA SER A 31 -11.86 -0.97 0.98
C SER A 31 -12.68 -0.43 -0.19
N VAL A 32 -13.98 -0.67 -0.20
CA VAL A 32 -14.92 -0.07 -1.16
C VAL A 32 -16.10 0.54 -0.42
N ASP A 33 -16.71 1.58 -0.97
CA ASP A 33 -17.88 2.24 -0.39
C ASP A 33 -19.20 1.45 -0.53
N LYS A 34 -19.24 0.43 -1.40
CA LYS A 34 -20.41 -0.40 -1.69
C LYS A 34 -20.01 -1.73 -2.33
N SER A 35 -20.92 -2.71 -2.28
CA SER A 35 -20.82 -3.98 -2.99
C SER A 35 -19.53 -4.75 -2.67
N GLU A 36 -19.08 -4.67 -1.43
CA GLU A 36 -17.84 -5.24 -0.92
C GLU A 36 -17.78 -6.77 -1.11
N GLU A 37 -18.92 -7.44 -0.97
CA GLU A 37 -19.08 -8.88 -1.15
C GLU A 37 -18.77 -9.36 -2.57
N ASN A 38 -18.80 -8.46 -3.56
CA ASN A 38 -18.53 -8.76 -4.96
C ASN A 38 -17.05 -8.53 -5.34
N ILE A 39 -16.24 -7.98 -4.44
CA ILE A 39 -14.84 -7.68 -4.70
C ILE A 39 -13.99 -8.95 -4.57
N LEU A 40 -13.28 -9.29 -5.65
CA LEU A 40 -12.27 -10.33 -5.67
C LEU A 40 -11.02 -9.87 -4.91
N GLY A 41 -10.54 -8.67 -5.21
CA GLY A 41 -9.34 -8.13 -4.61
C GLY A 41 -8.89 -6.82 -5.22
N TYR A 42 -7.64 -6.47 -4.93
CA TYR A 42 -7.04 -5.18 -5.23
C TYR A 42 -5.67 -5.37 -5.86
N GLU A 43 -5.40 -4.63 -6.92
CA GLU A 43 -4.09 -4.51 -7.55
C GLU A 43 -3.41 -3.23 -7.07
N ILE A 44 -2.15 -3.34 -6.65
CA ILE A 44 -1.35 -2.23 -6.15
C ILE A 44 -0.26 -1.93 -7.18
N TYR A 45 -0.11 -0.65 -7.46
CA TYR A 45 0.91 -0.13 -8.36
C TYR A 45 1.94 0.67 -7.56
N ARG A 46 3.21 0.46 -7.92
CA ARG A 46 4.36 1.17 -7.40
C ARG A 46 5.08 1.84 -8.55
N ASN A 47 5.18 3.17 -8.54
CA ASN A 47 5.77 3.97 -9.62
C ASN A 47 5.18 3.60 -11.01
N GLY A 48 3.85 3.41 -11.07
CA GLY A 48 3.14 3.05 -12.30
C GLY A 48 3.25 1.59 -12.73
N ILE A 49 3.97 0.73 -11.99
CA ILE A 49 4.13 -0.69 -12.31
C ILE A 49 3.36 -1.53 -11.28
N PRO A 50 2.53 -2.51 -11.70
CA PRO A 50 1.92 -3.46 -10.77
C PRO A 50 2.98 -4.12 -9.90
N CYS A 51 2.82 -4.05 -8.58
CA CYS A 51 3.75 -4.65 -7.61
C CYS A 51 3.12 -5.75 -6.76
N GLY A 52 1.80 -5.88 -6.79
CA GLY A 52 1.12 -6.97 -6.11
C GLY A 52 -0.39 -6.97 -6.30
N PHE A 53 -0.97 -8.11 -5.97
CA PHE A 53 -2.41 -8.28 -5.88
C PHE A 53 -2.75 -8.93 -4.54
N ILE A 54 -3.80 -8.45 -3.88
CA ILE A 54 -4.30 -9.04 -2.64
C ILE A 54 -5.80 -9.32 -2.75
N THR A 55 -6.22 -10.52 -2.36
CA THR A 55 -7.63 -10.87 -2.29
C THR A 55 -8.31 -10.12 -1.14
N ARG A 56 -9.59 -9.78 -1.32
CA ARG A 56 -10.40 -9.15 -0.27
C ARG A 56 -10.42 -9.99 1.00
N ASP A 57 -10.05 -9.39 2.13
CA ASP A 57 -10.15 -10.01 3.47
C ASP A 57 -11.61 -10.05 3.96
N LYS A 58 -12.36 -11.11 3.65
CA LYS A 58 -13.81 -11.18 3.95
C LYS A 58 -14.18 -11.10 5.44
N ASP A 59 -13.22 -11.25 6.35
CA ASP A 59 -13.46 -11.24 7.79
C ASP A 59 -13.25 -9.86 8.44
N LYS A 60 -12.75 -8.88 7.69
CA LYS A 60 -12.46 -7.51 8.17
C LYS A 60 -13.02 -6.49 7.22
N SER A 61 -13.42 -5.30 7.68
CA SER A 61 -13.89 -4.19 6.84
C SER A 61 -12.81 -3.55 5.95
N VAL A 62 -11.53 -3.83 6.21
CA VAL A 62 -10.38 -3.29 5.49
C VAL A 62 -9.44 -4.43 5.14
N THR A 63 -8.98 -4.46 3.88
CA THR A 63 -7.88 -5.33 3.44
C THR A 63 -6.57 -4.55 3.55
N VAL A 64 -5.54 -5.18 4.12
CA VAL A 64 -4.23 -4.54 4.29
C VAL A 64 -3.22 -5.25 3.41
N TYR A 65 -2.63 -4.50 2.46
CA TYR A 65 -1.48 -4.93 1.68
C TYR A 65 -0.19 -4.35 2.28
N THR A 66 0.84 -5.17 2.43
CA THR A 66 2.17 -4.74 2.87
C THR A 66 3.12 -4.82 1.69
N ASP A 67 3.60 -3.68 1.19
CA ASP A 67 4.68 -3.64 0.21
C ASP A 67 6.03 -3.70 0.92
N THR A 68 6.80 -4.76 0.65
CA THR A 68 8.16 -4.93 1.18
C THR A 68 9.19 -4.35 0.21
N LEU A 69 10.05 -3.47 0.74
CA LEU A 69 10.93 -2.56 0.02
C LEU A 69 12.42 -2.90 0.21
N ASP A 70 12.76 -4.19 0.25
CA ASP A 70 14.10 -4.66 0.64
C ASP A 70 15.26 -4.03 -0.13
N SER A 71 15.08 -3.70 -1.41
CA SER A 71 16.09 -3.07 -2.28
C SER A 71 15.85 -1.57 -2.52
N LEU A 72 14.79 -0.99 -1.96
CA LEU A 72 14.36 0.38 -2.22
C LEU A 72 14.63 1.27 -1.00
N ASN A 73 15.86 1.79 -0.93
CA ASN A 73 16.28 2.78 0.06
C ASN A 73 16.58 4.14 -0.61
N ASN A 74 16.33 5.24 0.09
CA ASN A 74 16.51 6.61 -0.38
C ASN A 74 15.78 6.84 -1.71
N ARG A 75 14.48 6.53 -1.73
CA ARG A 75 13.60 6.69 -2.88
C ARG A 75 12.30 7.40 -2.48
N VAL A 76 11.74 8.13 -3.43
CA VAL A 76 10.33 8.53 -3.40
C VAL A 76 9.58 7.48 -4.20
N ILE A 77 8.51 6.95 -3.61
CA ILE A 77 7.69 5.91 -4.21
C ILE A 77 6.27 6.44 -4.33
N GLU A 78 5.71 6.40 -5.53
CA GLU A 78 4.31 6.69 -5.80
C GLU A 78 3.48 5.41 -5.73
N TYR A 79 2.30 5.49 -5.12
CA TYR A 79 1.36 4.38 -5.00
C TYR A 79 0.00 4.71 -5.62
N LYS A 80 -0.53 3.71 -6.35
CA LYS A 80 -1.91 3.70 -6.86
C LYS A 80 -2.54 2.33 -6.61
N ALA A 81 -3.86 2.26 -6.67
CA ALA A 81 -4.59 1.00 -6.55
C ALA A 81 -5.82 0.95 -7.44
N ILE A 82 -6.22 -0.28 -7.80
CA ILE A 82 -7.44 -0.62 -8.54
C ILE A 82 -8.13 -1.79 -7.81
N ALA A 83 -9.46 -1.80 -7.74
CA ALA A 83 -10.23 -2.95 -7.26
C ALA A 83 -10.82 -3.72 -8.45
N TYR A 84 -10.89 -5.05 -8.31
CA TYR A 84 -11.51 -5.94 -9.29
C TYR A 84 -12.62 -6.78 -8.65
N ASP A 85 -13.71 -6.97 -9.38
CA ASP A 85 -14.76 -7.95 -9.04
C ASP A 85 -14.39 -9.37 -9.51
N TYR A 86 -15.24 -10.35 -9.23
CA TYR A 86 -15.06 -11.74 -9.66
C TYR A 86 -15.15 -11.96 -11.19
N ASN A 87 -15.70 -11.00 -11.92
CA ASN A 87 -15.78 -11.01 -13.38
C ASN A 87 -14.62 -10.24 -14.03
N LEU A 88 -13.66 -9.77 -13.23
CA LEU A 88 -12.51 -8.95 -13.64
C LEU A 88 -12.89 -7.56 -14.18
N ASN A 89 -14.07 -7.05 -13.84
CA ASN A 89 -14.36 -5.64 -14.06
C ASN A 89 -13.61 -4.80 -13.02
N SER A 90 -13.01 -3.70 -13.45
CA SER A 90 -12.22 -2.82 -12.60
C SER A 90 -12.97 -1.55 -12.18
N THR A 91 -12.57 -0.99 -11.04
CA THR A 91 -12.84 0.41 -10.73
C THR A 91 -11.90 1.34 -11.50
N ASN A 92 -12.17 2.65 -11.47
CA ASN A 92 -11.13 3.63 -11.79
C ASN A 92 -9.93 3.49 -10.84
N GLU A 93 -8.77 3.95 -11.30
CA GLU A 93 -7.56 4.09 -10.48
C GLU A 93 -7.78 5.09 -9.33
N VAL A 94 -7.24 4.76 -8.16
CA VAL A 94 -7.14 5.67 -7.01
C VAL A 94 -5.67 5.93 -6.74
N GLU A 95 -5.27 7.19 -6.75
CA GLU A 95 -3.94 7.64 -6.35
C GLU A 95 -3.89 7.79 -4.83
N LEU A 96 -2.90 7.15 -4.20
CA LEU A 96 -2.66 7.28 -2.76
C LEU A 96 -1.69 8.44 -2.47
N GLY A 97 -0.84 8.75 -3.44
CA GLY A 97 0.25 9.72 -3.34
C GLY A 97 1.60 9.05 -3.17
N THR A 98 2.51 9.75 -2.52
CA THR A 98 3.93 9.40 -2.43
C THR A 98 4.40 9.09 -1.01
N VAL A 99 5.39 8.20 -0.89
CA VAL A 99 6.11 7.93 0.36
C VAL A 99 7.60 8.09 0.13
N LYS A 100 8.30 8.76 1.05
CA LYS A 100 9.75 8.94 1.03
C LYS A 100 10.40 7.91 1.93
N VAL A 101 10.98 6.88 1.32
CA VAL A 101 11.56 5.75 2.04
C VAL A 101 13.04 6.01 2.29
N ARG A 102 13.43 5.99 3.57
CA ARG A 102 14.81 6.17 4.02
C ARG A 102 15.08 5.22 5.17
N GLN A 103 15.89 4.20 4.91
CA GLN A 103 16.47 3.36 5.94
C GLN A 103 17.71 4.10 6.44
N ASP A 104 17.58 4.75 7.58
CA ASP A 104 18.74 5.31 8.27
C ASP A 104 19.66 4.12 8.57
N GLY A 105 20.88 4.14 8.02
CA GLY A 105 21.82 3.02 8.14
C GLY A 105 21.96 2.61 9.60
N GLY A 106 21.47 1.42 9.95
CA GLY A 106 21.65 0.85 11.28
C GLY A 106 23.15 0.78 11.58
N ALA A 107 23.52 1.36 12.71
CA ALA A 107 24.88 1.61 13.17
C ALA A 107 25.86 0.46 12.85
N LEU A 108 27.08 0.82 12.44
CA LEU A 108 28.24 -0.04 12.68
C LEU A 108 28.20 -0.42 14.17
N ALA A 109 27.88 -1.67 14.47
CA ALA A 109 28.12 -2.20 15.80
C ALA A 109 29.63 -2.09 16.04
N PRO A 110 30.11 -1.41 17.10
CA PRO A 110 31.52 -1.45 17.42
C PRO A 110 31.92 -2.91 17.70
N ALA A 111 33.01 -3.32 17.07
CA ALA A 111 33.66 -4.62 17.25
C ALA A 111 34.17 -4.83 18.68
#